data_AF-A0A9D2DYU1-F1
#
_entry.id   AF-A0A9D2DYU1-F1
#
_cell.length_a   1.000
_cell.length_b   1.000
_cell.length_c   1.000
_cell.angle_alpha   90.00
_cell.angle_beta   90.00
_cell.angle_gamma   90.00
#
_symmetry.space_group_name_H-M   'P 1'
#
loop_
_entity.id
_entity.type
_entity.pdbx_description
1 polymer ?
#
loop_
_entity_poly.entity_id
_entity_poly.type
_entity_poly.pdbx_seq_one_letter_code
_entity_poly.pdbx_strand_id
1 'polypeptide(L)'
;MRVKHDLTQEELGEKVSLSARMISSLENGKTFISSDILENLSNLFEVSPRYFFDDVSLLKDEEDKLIAENIKQRVDELNSSRLKDIYNIIVALND
;
A
#
# COMPACT_ATOMS: atom_id res chain seq x y z
N MET A 1 3.02 8.32 -4.36
CA MET A 1 3.25 9.36 -3.34
C MET A 1 3.75 10.65 -3.98
N ARG A 2 4.94 10.67 -4.58
CA ARG A 2 5.52 11.86 -5.23
C ARG A 2 4.60 12.56 -6.25
N VAL A 3 3.81 11.77 -6.99
CA VAL A 3 2.83 12.26 -7.97
C VAL A 3 1.74 13.13 -7.31
N LYS A 4 1.38 12.86 -6.05
CA LYS A 4 0.41 13.69 -5.30
C LYS A 4 0.98 15.05 -4.88
N HIS A 5 2.30 15.20 -4.96
CA HIS A 5 3.04 16.43 -4.63
C HIS A 5 3.67 17.05 -5.89
N ASP A 6 3.25 16.62 -7.09
CA ASP A 6 3.79 17.07 -8.38
C ASP A 6 5.32 16.96 -8.52
N LEU A 7 5.93 15.95 -7.86
CA LEU A 7 7.37 15.72 -7.90
C LEU A 7 7.76 14.66 -8.95
N THR A 8 8.78 14.97 -9.73
CA THR A 8 9.55 14.02 -10.55
C THR A 8 10.41 13.09 -9.67
N GLN A 9 11.00 12.04 -10.27
CA GLN A 9 11.91 11.14 -9.55
C GLN A 9 13.23 11.85 -9.21
N GLU A 10 13.66 12.74 -10.10
CA GLU A 10 14.82 13.63 -9.92
C GLU A 10 14.60 14.58 -8.74
N GLU A 11 13.50 15.32 -8.71
CA GLU A 11 13.20 16.28 -7.63
C GLU A 11 13.02 15.59 -6.28
N LEU A 12 12.38 14.41 -6.25
CA LEU A 12 12.30 13.62 -5.02
C LEU A 12 13.69 13.16 -4.59
N GLY A 13 14.48 12.65 -5.53
CA GLY A 13 15.85 12.20 -5.27
C GLY A 13 16.70 13.30 -4.63
N GLU A 14 16.67 14.51 -5.18
CA GLU A 14 17.38 15.66 -4.61
C GLU A 14 16.93 15.96 -3.18
N LYS A 15 15.62 15.93 -2.89
CA LYS A 15 15.07 16.21 -1.56
C LYS A 15 15.49 15.20 -0.49
N VAL A 16 15.68 13.93 -0.85
CA VAL A 16 16.10 12.87 0.09
C VAL A 16 17.54 12.39 -0.11
N SER A 17 18.34 13.15 -0.87
CA SER A 17 19.76 12.84 -1.17
C SER A 17 19.96 11.47 -1.83
N LEU A 18 19.05 11.09 -2.72
CA LEU A 18 19.11 9.87 -3.52
C LEU A 18 19.18 10.20 -5.02
N SER A 19 19.76 9.29 -5.80
CA SER A 19 19.67 9.39 -7.26
C SER A 19 18.25 9.07 -7.76
N ALA A 20 17.84 9.69 -8.87
CA ALA A 20 16.57 9.35 -9.54
C ALA A 20 16.47 7.84 -9.85
N ARG A 21 17.60 7.20 -10.21
CA ARG A 21 17.68 5.75 -10.40
C ARG A 21 17.33 4.97 -9.14
N MET A 22 17.81 5.42 -7.97
CA MET A 22 17.51 4.77 -6.69
C MET A 22 16.05 4.99 -6.29
N ILE A 23 15.50 6.18 -6.50
CA ILE A 23 14.06 6.44 -6.35
C ILE A 23 13.25 5.50 -7.25
N SER A 24 13.63 5.37 -8.52
CA SER A 24 12.97 4.44 -9.46
C SER A 24 13.04 2.99 -8.97
N SER A 25 14.21 2.52 -8.50
CA SER A 25 14.33 1.17 -7.93
C SER A 25 13.45 0.98 -6.69
N LEU A 26 13.34 1.98 -5.82
CA LEU A 26 12.48 1.96 -4.63
C LEU A 26 11.00 1.89 -5.01
N GLU A 27 10.54 2.75 -5.92
CA GLU A 27 9.13 2.78 -6.38
C GLU A 27 8.71 1.47 -7.07
N ASN A 28 9.66 0.74 -7.65
CA ASN A 28 9.43 -0.56 -8.29
C ASN A 28 9.72 -1.76 -7.37
N GLY A 29 9.97 -1.55 -6.06
CA GLY A 29 10.21 -2.64 -5.10
C GLY A 29 11.51 -3.44 -5.34
N LYS A 30 12.46 -2.89 -6.10
CA LYS A 30 13.72 -3.58 -6.46
C LYS A 30 14.83 -3.40 -5.44
N THR A 31 14.64 -2.56 -4.43
CA THR A 31 15.65 -2.23 -3.43
C THR A 31 14.97 -1.92 -2.10
N PHE A 32 15.58 -2.37 -1.01
CA PHE A 32 15.16 -2.01 0.34
C PHE A 32 15.68 -0.63 0.71
N ILE A 33 14.87 0.08 1.48
CA ILE A 33 15.14 1.41 2.00
C ILE A 33 15.78 1.31 3.39
N SER A 34 16.81 2.12 3.66
CA SER A 34 17.38 2.24 5.01
C SER A 34 16.48 3.04 5.94
N SER A 35 16.66 2.88 7.25
CA SER A 35 15.90 3.63 8.26
C SER A 35 16.06 5.15 8.09
N ASP A 36 17.26 5.63 7.77
CA ASP A 36 17.53 7.06 7.62
C ASP A 36 16.75 7.67 6.44
N ILE A 37 16.70 6.96 5.31
CA ILE A 37 15.92 7.40 4.15
C ILE A 37 14.43 7.31 4.44
N LEU A 38 14.00 6.29 5.18
CA LEU A 38 12.60 6.13 5.59
C LEU A 38 12.15 7.29 6.47
N GLU A 39 13.00 7.71 7.40
CA GLU A 39 12.78 8.89 8.24
C GLU A 39 12.73 10.17 7.39
N ASN A 40 13.67 10.35 6.46
CA ASN A 40 13.67 11.50 5.55
C ASN A 40 12.40 11.60 4.71
N LEU A 41 11.93 10.47 4.16
CA LEU A 41 10.67 10.42 3.41
C LEU A 41 9.47 10.68 4.32
N SER A 42 9.46 10.10 5.52
CA SER A 42 8.40 10.32 6.51
C SER A 42 8.28 11.81 6.87
N ASN A 43 9.42 12.48 7.10
CA ASN A 43 9.48 13.91 7.38
C ASN A 43 9.08 14.76 6.17
N LEU A 44 9.56 14.44 4.97
CA LEU A 44 9.26 15.18 3.74
C LEU A 44 7.76 15.22 3.44
N PHE A 45 7.08 14.12 3.72
CA PHE A 45 5.68 13.96 3.38
C PHE A 45 4.73 14.04 4.58
N GLU A 46 5.26 14.34 5.76
CA GLU A 46 4.50 14.46 7.02
C GLU A 46 3.64 13.23 7.33
N VAL A 47 4.20 12.04 7.11
CA VAL A 47 3.55 10.75 7.38
C VAL A 47 4.37 9.93 8.38
N SER A 48 3.74 8.97 9.06
CA SER A 48 4.47 8.02 9.88
C SER A 48 5.23 7.01 8.99
N PRO A 49 6.36 6.43 9.44
CA PRO A 49 7.06 5.38 8.71
C PRO A 49 6.16 4.20 8.30
N ARG A 50 5.15 3.90 9.12
CA ARG A 50 4.17 2.84 8.85
C ARG A 50 3.39 3.06 7.55
N TYR A 51 3.15 4.31 7.15
CA TYR A 51 2.46 4.65 5.90
C TYR A 51 3.10 3.99 4.66
N PHE A 52 4.43 3.81 4.65
CA PHE A 52 5.14 3.19 3.53
C PHE A 52 4.98 1.67 3.45
N PHE A 53 4.42 1.04 4.50
CA PHE A 53 4.20 -0.39 4.62
C PHE A 53 2.72 -0.77 4.77
N ASP A 54 1.83 0.21 4.94
CA ASP A 54 0.40 -0.01 5.17
C ASP A 54 -0.37 -0.49 3.92
N ASP A 55 0.28 -0.55 2.76
CA ASP A 55 -0.29 -1.24 1.60
C ASP A 55 -0.04 -2.75 1.68
N VAL A 56 -0.65 -3.37 2.69
CA VAL A 56 -0.67 -4.82 2.93
C VAL A 56 -1.26 -5.56 1.72
N SER A 57 -1.95 -4.86 0.81
CA SER A 57 -2.42 -5.43 -0.45
C SER A 57 -1.26 -5.91 -1.34
N LEU A 58 -0.07 -5.31 -1.24
CA LEU A 58 1.13 -5.74 -1.96
C LEU A 58 1.80 -6.98 -1.36
N LEU A 59 1.46 -7.34 -0.12
CA LEU A 59 1.95 -8.54 0.56
C LEU A 59 1.08 -9.77 0.28
N LYS A 60 -0.12 -9.56 -0.28
CA LYS A 60 -0.97 -10.63 -0.78
C LYS A 60 -0.41 -11.12 -2.10
N ASP A 61 -0.30 -12.43 -2.27
CA ASP A 61 0.03 -12.98 -3.57
C ASP A 61 -1.07 -12.59 -4.60
N GLU A 62 -0.74 -12.69 -5.89
CA GLU A 62 -1.69 -12.31 -6.96
C GLU A 62 -2.99 -13.14 -6.90
N GLU A 63 -2.95 -14.34 -6.32
CA GLU A 63 -4.10 -15.21 -6.13
C GLU A 63 -5.02 -14.66 -5.02
N ASP A 64 -4.48 -14.27 -3.87
CA ASP A 64 -5.17 -13.64 -2.76
C ASP A 64 -5.83 -12.32 -3.15
N LYS A 65 -5.15 -11.52 -4.00
CA LYS A 65 -5.73 -10.29 -4.57
C LYS A 65 -6.94 -10.60 -5.43
N LEU A 66 -6.82 -11.57 -6.34
CA LEU A 66 -7.90 -11.99 -7.22
C LEU A 66 -9.08 -12.56 -6.44
N ILE A 67 -8.82 -13.36 -5.40
CA ILE A 67 -9.85 -13.88 -4.49
C ILE A 67 -10.57 -12.72 -3.80
N ALA A 68 -9.84 -11.74 -3.28
CA ALA A 68 -10.43 -10.59 -2.59
C ALA A 68 -11.31 -9.73 -3.53
N GLU A 69 -10.88 -9.51 -4.78
CA GLU A 69 -11.70 -8.80 -5.78
C GLU A 69 -12.98 -9.57 -6.14
N ASN A 70 -12.86 -10.88 -6.38
CA ASN A 70 -14.01 -11.73 -6.67
C ASN A 70 -15.02 -11.76 -5.51
N ILE A 71 -14.55 -11.73 -4.26
CA ILE A 71 -15.41 -11.62 -3.09
C ILE A 71 -16.14 -10.28 -3.08
N LYS A 72 -15.44 -9.15 -3.28
CA LYS A 72 -16.07 -7.83 -3.32
C LYS A 72 -17.19 -7.75 -4.35
N GLN A 73 -16.91 -8.18 -5.60
CA GLN A 73 -17.91 -8.16 -6.66
C GLN A 73 -19.17 -8.94 -6.29
N ARG A 74 -19.03 -10.12 -5.68
CA ARG A 74 -20.16 -10.94 -5.26
C ARG A 74 -20.92 -10.37 -4.07
N VAL A 75 -20.21 -9.72 -3.15
CA VAL A 75 -20.79 -9.08 -1.96
C VAL A 75 -21.69 -7.91 -2.36
N ASP A 76 -21.31 -7.14 -3.39
CA ASP A 76 -22.08 -5.98 -3.88
C ASP A 76 -23.47 -6.38 -4.43
N GLU A 77 -23.65 -7.64 -4.85
CA GLU A 77 -24.91 -8.17 -5.38
C GLU A 77 -25.83 -8.74 -4.27
N LEU A 78 -25.37 -8.81 -3.02
CA LEU A 78 -26.11 -9.44 -1.93
C LEU A 78 -27.14 -8.50 -1.29
N ASN A 79 -28.24 -9.09 -0.83
CA ASN A 79 -29.21 -8.40 0.01
C ASN A 79 -28.73 -8.29 1.47
N SER A 80 -29.40 -7.44 2.26
CA SER A 80 -29.03 -7.14 3.65
C SER A 80 -29.00 -8.36 4.57
N SER A 81 -29.85 -9.37 4.37
CA SER A 81 -29.84 -10.59 5.18
C SER A 81 -28.57 -11.40 4.91
N ARG A 82 -28.24 -11.60 3.62
CA ARG A 82 -27.06 -12.37 3.20
C ARG A 82 -25.75 -11.68 3.56
N LEU A 83 -25.71 -10.35 3.45
CA LEU A 83 -24.57 -9.54 3.93
C LEU A 83 -24.30 -9.76 5.42
N LYS A 84 -25.36 -9.83 6.22
CA LYS A 84 -25.26 -10.06 7.66
C LYS A 84 -24.73 -11.47 7.98
N ASP A 85 -25.16 -12.47 7.22
CA ASP A 85 -24.64 -13.84 7.36
C ASP A 85 -23.13 -13.89 7.05
N ILE A 86 -22.69 -13.26 5.95
CA ILE A 86 -21.28 -13.20 5.55
C ILE A 86 -20.44 -12.44 6.60
N TYR A 87 -20.95 -11.33 7.11
CA TYR A 87 -20.27 -10.57 8.17
C TYR A 87 -20.04 -11.44 9.41
N ASN A 88 -21.06 -12.17 9.88
CA ASN A 88 -20.93 -13.04 11.05
C ASN A 88 -19.91 -14.15 10.83
N ILE A 89 -19.83 -14.72 9.62
CA ILE A 89 -18.83 -15.73 9.26
C ILE A 89 -17.42 -15.13 9.34
N ILE A 90 -17.20 -13.94 8.77
CA ILE A 90 -15.89 -13.27 8.81
C ILE A 90 -15.48 -12.97 10.25
N VAL A 91 -16.41 -12.50 11.08
CA VAL A 91 -16.15 -12.26 12.51
C VAL A 91 -15.73 -13.56 13.20
N ALA A 92 -16.47 -14.65 13.01
CA ALA A 92 -16.18 -15.95 13.64
C ALA A 92 -14.86 -16.60 13.17
N LEU A 93 -14.34 -16.23 12.00
CA LEU A 93 -13.04 -16.70 11.50
C LEU A 93 -11.85 -15.90 12.05
N ASN A 94 -12.10 -14.72 12.63
CA ASN A 94 -11.07 -13.84 13.19
C ASN A 94 -10.95 -13.93 14.73
N ASP A 95 -11.78 -14.76 15.37
CA ASP A 95 -11.69 -15.16 16.78
C ASP A 95 -10.91 -16.48 16.92
#